data_AF-A0A0C4DW94-F1
#
_entry.id   AF-A0A0C4DW94-F1
#
_cell.length_a   1.000
_cell.length_b   1.000
_cell.length_c   1.000
_cell.angle_alpha   90.00
_cell.angle_beta   90.00
_cell.angle_gamma   90.00
#
_symmetry.space_group_name_H-M   'P 1'
#
loop_
_entity.id
_entity.type
_entity.pdbx_description
1 polymer ?
#
loop_
_entity_poly.entity_id
_entity_poly.type
_entity_poly.pdbx_seq_one_letter_code
_entity_poly.pdbx_strand_id
1 'polypeptide(L)'
;MHTKTILAALVSAAAVQAAALPDAPVGEKAADCVASKKLADGIDKNIALQKMEQQAVGEVKKLLSADGQIDQAKFAEAKKVLVGYVNDGIKVREENQKAAQPGNPAIPGLATVANAQKSELQQAEGLKGTKADLAVVAQLEKEFAGGIEQNQKNKLAAMTGC
;
A
#
# COMPACT_ATOMS: atom_id res chain seq x y z
N MET A 1 -30.05 76.96 25.31
CA MET A 1 -31.20 76.21 24.75
C MET A 1 -30.59 75.03 24.00
N HIS A 2 -30.71 73.81 24.53
CA HIS A 2 -31.74 72.82 24.11
C HIS A 2 -31.75 72.71 22.57
N THR A 3 -31.32 71.61 21.95
CA THR A 3 -32.02 70.32 22.00
C THR A 3 -31.14 69.14 21.52
N LYS A 4 -31.23 68.02 22.26
CA LYS A 4 -31.03 66.64 21.78
C LYS A 4 -32.00 66.34 20.63
N THR A 5 -31.62 65.56 19.62
CA THR A 5 -32.52 64.73 18.76
C THR A 5 -31.66 63.70 18.01
N ILE A 6 -31.57 62.44 18.48
CA ILE A 6 -32.38 61.24 18.15
C ILE A 6 -31.76 60.39 17.02
N LEU A 7 -31.44 59.15 17.41
CA LEU A 7 -31.16 57.97 16.59
C LEU A 7 -32.24 57.76 15.51
N ALA A 8 -31.83 57.47 14.29
CA ALA A 8 -32.62 56.68 13.34
C ALA A 8 -31.82 55.41 13.02
N ALA A 9 -32.28 54.28 13.55
CA ALA A 9 -31.78 52.95 13.20
C ALA A 9 -32.31 52.59 11.81
N LEU A 10 -31.39 52.45 10.84
CA LEU A 10 -31.67 51.84 9.55
C LEU A 10 -31.59 50.32 9.71
N VAL A 11 -32.74 49.66 9.60
CA VAL A 11 -32.84 48.20 9.44
C VAL A 11 -32.56 47.90 7.97
N SER A 12 -31.38 47.34 7.68
CA SER A 12 -31.09 46.71 6.38
C SER A 12 -31.33 45.22 6.50
N ALA A 13 -32.40 44.73 5.87
CA ALA A 13 -32.62 43.31 5.65
C ALA A 13 -31.60 42.81 4.61
N ALA A 14 -30.62 42.05 5.06
CA ALA A 14 -29.73 41.30 4.17
C ALA A 14 -30.46 40.03 3.72
N ALA A 15 -30.77 39.94 2.43
CA ALA A 15 -31.23 38.71 1.81
C ALA A 15 -30.09 37.67 1.86
N VAL A 16 -30.33 36.55 2.54
CA VAL A 16 -29.46 35.38 2.47
C VAL A 16 -29.66 34.75 1.10
N GLN A 17 -28.73 34.98 0.17
CA GLN A 17 -28.61 34.17 -1.03
C GLN A 17 -28.13 32.79 -0.59
N ALA A 18 -29.00 31.78 -0.69
CA ALA A 18 -28.58 30.39 -0.65
C ALA A 18 -27.78 30.11 -1.93
N ALA A 19 -26.45 30.06 -1.81
CA ALA A 19 -25.60 29.55 -2.87
C ALA A 19 -25.89 28.05 -3.03
N ALA A 20 -26.46 27.67 -4.18
CA ALA A 20 -26.50 26.27 -4.58
C ALA A 20 -25.05 25.78 -4.70
N LEU A 21 -24.72 24.76 -3.91
CA LEU A 21 -23.47 24.01 -4.08
C LEU A 21 -23.48 23.41 -5.50
N PRO A 22 -22.39 23.50 -6.27
CA PRO A 22 -22.34 22.85 -7.57
C PRO A 22 -22.45 21.33 -7.36
N ASP A 23 -23.49 20.73 -7.96
CA ASP A 23 -23.58 19.27 -8.10
C ASP A 23 -22.31 18.80 -8.81
N ALA A 24 -21.46 18.05 -8.10
CA ALA A 24 -20.35 17.36 -8.73
C ALA A 24 -20.88 16.53 -9.91
N PRO A 25 -20.28 16.60 -11.11
CA PRO A 25 -20.82 15.92 -12.26
C PRO A 25 -20.83 14.41 -12.00
N VAL A 26 -22.00 13.79 -12.15
CA VAL A 26 -22.27 12.36 -11.94
C VAL A 26 -21.29 11.44 -12.72
N GLY A 27 -20.57 11.98 -13.73
CA GLY A 27 -19.52 11.30 -14.49
C GLY A 27 -18.14 11.21 -13.82
N GLU A 28 -17.74 12.14 -12.95
CA GLU A 28 -16.43 12.09 -12.27
C GLU A 28 -16.39 10.95 -11.25
N LYS A 29 -17.44 10.82 -10.43
CA LYS A 29 -17.55 9.75 -9.44
C LYS A 29 -17.48 8.35 -10.07
N ALA A 30 -18.13 8.15 -11.22
CA ALA A 30 -18.09 6.85 -11.92
C ALA A 30 -16.71 6.52 -12.51
N ALA A 31 -15.99 7.52 -13.03
CA ALA A 31 -14.61 7.35 -13.50
C ALA A 31 -13.65 7.05 -12.35
N ASP A 32 -13.85 7.68 -11.19
CA ASP A 32 -13.11 7.41 -9.97
C ASP A 32 -13.32 5.97 -9.49
N CYS A 33 -14.54 5.43 -9.56
CA CYS A 33 -14.82 4.02 -9.25
C CYS A 33 -14.06 3.04 -10.16
N VAL A 34 -13.90 3.37 -11.45
CA VAL A 34 -13.14 2.54 -12.39
C VAL A 34 -11.65 2.55 -12.03
N ALA A 35 -11.08 3.71 -11.74
CA ALA A 35 -9.69 3.84 -11.35
C ALA A 35 -9.41 3.13 -10.01
N SER A 36 -10.28 3.30 -9.02
CA SER A 36 -10.22 2.63 -7.72
C SER A 36 -10.31 1.12 -7.83
N LYS A 37 -11.18 0.60 -8.70
CA LYS A 37 -11.25 -0.85 -8.96
C LYS A 37 -9.96 -1.37 -9.61
N LYS A 38 -9.41 -0.66 -10.59
CA LYS A 38 -8.13 -1.02 -11.21
C LYS A 38 -6.99 -1.03 -10.21
N LEU A 39 -6.96 -0.06 -9.29
CA LEU A 39 -6.00 -0.01 -8.19
C LEU A 39 -6.17 -1.21 -7.25
N ALA A 40 -7.41 -1.53 -6.86
CA ALA A 40 -7.71 -2.69 -6.01
C ALA A 40 -7.29 -4.02 -6.67
N ASP A 41 -7.54 -4.20 -7.97
CA ASP A 41 -7.11 -5.38 -8.73
C ASP A 41 -5.57 -5.50 -8.80
N GLY A 42 -4.89 -4.36 -8.93
CA GLY A 42 -3.42 -4.31 -8.86
C GLY A 42 -2.88 -4.64 -7.46
N ILE A 43 -3.56 -4.20 -6.40
CA ILE A 43 -3.22 -4.55 -5.01
C ILE A 43 -3.44 -6.06 -4.77
N ASP A 44 -4.48 -6.67 -5.34
CA ASP A 44 -4.68 -8.12 -5.28
C ASP A 44 -3.51 -8.90 -5.89
N LYS A 45 -2.96 -8.43 -7.02
CA LYS A 45 -1.75 -9.02 -7.61
C LYS A 45 -0.57 -8.93 -6.65
N ASN A 46 -0.40 -7.81 -5.93
CA ASN A 46 0.64 -7.71 -4.91
C ASN A 46 0.44 -8.69 -3.75
N ILE A 47 -0.79 -8.86 -3.27
CA ILE A 47 -1.11 -9.84 -2.21
C ILE A 47 -0.79 -11.25 -2.69
N ALA A 48 -1.13 -11.58 -3.94
CA ALA A 48 -0.80 -12.88 -4.52
C ALA A 48 0.72 -13.13 -4.58
N LEU A 49 1.49 -12.12 -5.01
CA LEU A 49 2.95 -12.20 -5.03
C LEU A 49 3.54 -12.34 -3.62
N GLN A 50 3.04 -11.61 -2.62
CA GLN A 50 3.50 -11.76 -1.24
C GLN A 50 3.21 -13.15 -0.65
N LYS A 51 2.16 -13.83 -1.12
CA LYS A 51 1.93 -15.25 -0.78
C LYS A 51 2.99 -16.16 -1.43
N MET A 52 3.44 -15.83 -2.64
CA MET A 52 4.56 -16.54 -3.26
C MET A 52 5.89 -16.24 -2.55
N GLU A 53 6.09 -15.00 -2.08
CA GLU A 53 7.24 -14.62 -1.23
C GLU A 53 7.26 -15.46 0.07
N GLN A 54 6.11 -15.63 0.74
CA GLN A 54 5.94 -16.50 1.92
C GLN A 54 6.32 -17.97 1.64
N GLN A 55 5.87 -18.51 0.51
CA GLN A 55 6.21 -19.87 0.12
C GLN A 55 7.72 -20.01 -0.17
N ALA A 56 8.28 -19.05 -0.91
CA ALA A 56 9.70 -19.07 -1.29
C ALA A 56 10.63 -18.94 -0.07
N VAL A 57 10.30 -18.06 0.88
CA VAL A 57 11.08 -17.93 2.12
C VAL A 57 10.96 -19.17 3.00
N GLY A 58 9.81 -19.85 2.99
CA GLY A 58 9.62 -21.15 3.63
C GLY A 58 10.52 -22.26 3.06
N GLU A 59 10.69 -22.30 1.74
CA GLU A 59 11.63 -23.24 1.12
C GLU A 59 13.09 -22.92 1.47
N VAL A 60 13.46 -21.64 1.50
CA VAL A 60 14.79 -21.22 1.99
C VAL A 60 14.99 -21.68 3.43
N LYS A 61 14.02 -21.43 4.31
CA LYS A 61 14.06 -21.87 5.71
C LYS A 61 14.28 -23.37 5.83
N LYS A 62 13.53 -24.18 5.08
CA LYS A 62 13.64 -25.64 5.08
C LYS A 62 15.05 -26.10 4.71
N LEU A 63 15.68 -25.48 3.70
CA LEU A 63 17.05 -25.80 3.30
C LEU A 63 18.07 -25.43 4.39
N LEU A 64 17.89 -24.28 5.04
CA LEU A 64 18.78 -23.84 6.13
C LEU A 64 18.60 -24.65 7.42
N SER A 65 17.40 -25.17 7.66
CA SER A 65 17.07 -26.02 8.81
C SER A 65 17.41 -27.49 8.62
N ALA A 66 17.87 -27.91 7.45
CA ALA A 66 18.25 -29.30 7.20
C ALA A 66 19.39 -29.76 8.13
N ASP A 67 19.35 -31.05 8.48
CA ASP A 67 20.44 -31.70 9.19
C ASP A 67 21.62 -31.93 8.24
N GLY A 68 22.83 -31.75 8.76
CA GLY A 68 24.07 -31.85 7.98
C GLY A 68 24.44 -30.58 7.21
N GLN A 69 25.19 -30.76 6.13
CA GLN A 69 25.70 -29.66 5.31
C GLN A 69 24.61 -29.11 4.39
N ILE A 70 24.46 -27.79 4.37
CA ILE A 70 23.50 -27.10 3.50
C ILE A 70 23.94 -27.26 2.04
N ASP A 71 23.03 -27.75 1.21
CA ASP A 71 23.19 -27.82 -0.25
C ASP A 71 23.15 -26.40 -0.84
N GLN A 72 24.33 -25.86 -1.14
CA GLN A 72 24.50 -24.50 -1.61
C GLN A 72 23.87 -24.25 -2.99
N ALA A 73 23.78 -25.29 -3.84
CA ALA A 73 23.16 -25.15 -5.16
C ALA A 73 21.64 -24.97 -5.01
N LYS A 74 21.00 -25.82 -4.20
CA LYS A 74 19.56 -25.69 -3.91
C LYS A 74 19.26 -24.40 -3.16
N PHE A 75 20.11 -24.00 -2.23
CA PHE A 75 19.95 -22.72 -1.54
C PHE A 75 20.02 -21.54 -2.52
N ALA A 76 21.00 -21.51 -3.43
CA ALA A 76 21.13 -20.44 -4.41
C ALA A 76 19.92 -20.35 -5.35
N GLU A 77 19.37 -21.50 -5.76
CA GLU A 77 18.15 -21.55 -6.56
C GLU A 77 16.93 -21.04 -5.79
N ALA A 78 16.72 -21.51 -4.56
CA ALA A 78 15.61 -21.05 -3.72
C ALA A 78 15.70 -19.54 -3.41
N LYS A 79 16.92 -19.03 -3.15
CA LYS A 79 17.18 -17.59 -2.97
C LYS A 79 16.84 -16.81 -4.23
N LYS A 80 17.23 -17.30 -5.41
CA LYS A 80 16.91 -16.64 -6.68
C LYS A 80 15.39 -16.56 -6.90
N VAL A 81 14.65 -17.61 -6.57
CA VAL A 81 13.18 -17.62 -6.63
C VAL A 81 12.59 -16.59 -5.66
N LEU A 82 13.05 -16.56 -4.41
CA LEU A 82 12.62 -15.59 -3.41
C LEU A 82 12.85 -14.14 -3.88
N VAL A 83 14.08 -13.82 -4.31
CA VAL A 83 14.43 -12.48 -4.82
C VAL A 83 13.62 -12.12 -6.07
N GLY A 84 13.31 -13.09 -6.93
CA GLY A 84 12.44 -12.91 -8.08
C GLY A 84 11.05 -12.41 -7.68
N TYR A 85 10.39 -13.10 -6.74
CA TYR A 85 9.07 -12.70 -6.28
C TYR A 85 9.06 -11.34 -5.58
N VAL A 86 10.08 -11.03 -4.77
CA VAL A 86 10.22 -9.71 -4.13
C VAL A 86 10.29 -8.60 -5.19
N ASN A 87 11.07 -8.80 -6.25
CA ASN A 87 11.19 -7.84 -7.35
C ASN A 87 9.90 -7.69 -8.16
N ASP A 88 9.24 -8.81 -8.49
CA ASP A 88 7.94 -8.79 -9.18
C ASP A 88 6.90 -8.03 -8.34
N GLY A 89 6.91 -8.25 -7.03
CA GLY A 89 6.11 -7.53 -6.07
C GLY A 89 6.38 -6.02 -6.14
N ILE A 90 7.64 -5.61 -6.08
CA ILE A 90 8.05 -4.19 -6.16
C ILE A 90 7.52 -3.55 -7.45
N LYS A 91 7.70 -4.20 -8.59
CA LYS A 91 7.23 -3.70 -9.88
C LYS A 91 5.72 -3.45 -9.90
N VAL A 92 4.92 -4.42 -9.47
CA VAL A 92 3.45 -4.27 -9.40
C VAL A 92 3.07 -3.13 -8.45
N ARG A 93 3.82 -2.93 -7.37
CA ARG A 93 3.58 -1.84 -6.41
C ARG A 93 3.83 -0.47 -7.03
N GLU A 94 4.91 -0.32 -7.78
CA GLU A 94 5.20 0.91 -8.52
C GLU A 94 4.10 1.21 -9.55
N GLU A 95 3.57 0.18 -10.21
CA GLU A 95 2.42 0.32 -11.10
C GLU A 95 1.16 0.77 -10.34
N ASN A 96 0.91 0.23 -9.15
CA ASN A 96 -0.21 0.64 -8.29
C ASN A 96 -0.07 2.09 -7.83
N GLN A 97 1.13 2.52 -7.42
CA GLN A 97 1.40 3.91 -7.05
C GLN A 97 1.14 4.88 -8.22
N LYS A 98 1.49 4.48 -9.45
CA LYS A 98 1.20 5.27 -10.66
C LYS A 98 -0.28 5.29 -11.02
N ALA A 99 -1.02 4.23 -10.69
CA ALA A 99 -2.46 4.12 -10.98
C ALA A 99 -3.34 4.85 -9.94
N ALA A 100 -2.83 5.07 -8.73
CA ALA A 100 -3.57 5.71 -7.65
C ALA A 100 -3.86 7.18 -7.99
N GLN A 101 -5.16 7.52 -8.05
CA GLN A 101 -5.59 8.90 -8.26
C GLN A 101 -5.26 9.77 -7.04
N PRO A 102 -4.90 11.06 -7.24
CA PRO A 102 -4.66 11.98 -6.12
C PRO A 102 -5.80 11.97 -5.11
N GLY A 103 -5.46 11.92 -3.82
CA GLY A 103 -6.45 11.88 -2.74
C GLY A 103 -7.03 10.48 -2.45
N ASN A 104 -6.67 9.44 -3.22
CA ASN A 104 -7.10 8.09 -2.89
C ASN A 104 -6.55 7.65 -1.51
N PRO A 105 -7.41 7.16 -0.59
CA PRO A 105 -6.99 6.81 0.77
C PRO A 105 -5.95 5.69 0.89
N ALA A 106 -5.73 4.90 -0.17
CA ALA A 106 -4.71 3.85 -0.18
C ALA A 106 -3.27 4.39 -0.30
N ILE A 107 -3.08 5.63 -0.78
CA ILE A 107 -1.74 6.18 -1.10
C ILE A 107 -0.75 6.09 0.07
N PRO A 108 -1.08 6.50 1.31
CA PRO A 108 -0.14 6.42 2.42
C PRO A 108 0.28 4.97 2.72
N GLY A 109 -0.68 4.04 2.65
CA GLY A 109 -0.39 2.63 2.90
C GLY A 109 0.42 1.98 1.78
N LEU A 110 0.25 2.40 0.51
CA LEU A 110 1.11 1.97 -0.60
C LEU A 110 2.56 2.43 -0.39
N ALA A 111 2.78 3.62 0.17
CA ALA A 111 4.12 4.14 0.49
C ALA A 111 4.78 3.36 1.65
N THR A 112 4.01 3.03 2.70
CA THR A 112 4.49 2.19 3.82
C THR A 112 5.02 0.85 3.32
N VAL A 113 4.22 0.17 2.49
CA VAL A 113 4.62 -1.12 1.92
C VAL A 113 5.88 -0.94 1.05
N ALA A 114 5.90 0.03 0.14
CA ALA A 114 7.07 0.25 -0.73
C ALA A 114 8.39 0.49 0.04
N ASN A 115 8.34 1.16 1.19
CA ASN A 115 9.52 1.34 2.04
C ASN A 115 9.96 0.03 2.71
N ALA A 116 9.02 -0.79 3.19
CA ALA A 116 9.34 -2.09 3.77
C ALA A 116 10.06 -3.00 2.76
N GLN A 117 9.63 -2.99 1.48
CA GLN A 117 10.12 -3.98 0.52
C GLN A 117 11.53 -3.69 0.00
N LYS A 118 12.02 -2.47 0.20
CA LYS A 118 13.45 -2.17 0.03
C LYS A 118 14.30 -2.90 1.07
N SER A 119 13.84 -2.93 2.32
CA SER A 119 14.49 -3.68 3.39
C SER A 119 14.39 -5.19 3.15
N GLU A 120 13.21 -5.68 2.75
CA GLU A 120 12.99 -7.10 2.44
C GLU A 120 13.89 -7.58 1.29
N LEU A 121 14.03 -6.78 0.22
CA LEU A 121 14.93 -7.10 -0.89
C LEU A 121 16.38 -7.18 -0.44
N GLN A 122 16.86 -6.20 0.32
CA GLN A 122 18.22 -6.20 0.86
C GLN A 122 18.48 -7.42 1.76
N GLN A 123 17.51 -7.79 2.59
CA GLN A 123 17.58 -8.97 3.44
C GLN A 123 17.63 -10.26 2.62
N ALA A 124 16.75 -10.41 1.62
CA ALA A 124 16.69 -11.59 0.74
C ALA A 124 17.97 -11.74 -0.10
N GLU A 125 18.49 -10.65 -0.67
CA GLU A 125 19.76 -10.62 -1.39
C GLU A 125 20.96 -10.88 -0.45
N GLY A 126 20.85 -10.52 0.83
CA GLY A 126 21.89 -10.69 1.84
C GLY A 126 22.07 -12.12 2.36
N LEU A 127 21.11 -13.03 2.13
CA LEU A 127 21.16 -14.40 2.63
C LEU A 127 22.39 -15.15 2.07
N LYS A 128 23.14 -15.82 2.94
CA LYS A 128 24.44 -16.44 2.62
C LYS A 128 24.40 -17.96 2.46
N GLY A 129 23.29 -18.60 2.81
CA GLY A 129 23.16 -20.06 2.76
C GLY A 129 23.71 -20.73 4.01
N THR A 130 23.61 -20.07 5.16
CA THR A 130 24.14 -20.56 6.43
C THR A 130 23.06 -20.59 7.51
N LYS A 131 23.24 -21.40 8.56
CA LYS A 131 22.28 -21.44 9.68
C LYS A 131 22.11 -20.09 10.40
N ALA A 132 23.09 -19.18 10.29
CA ALA A 132 22.98 -17.83 10.82
C ALA A 132 21.90 -16.99 10.12
N ASP A 133 21.54 -17.33 8.87
CA ASP A 133 20.51 -16.64 8.10
C ASP A 133 19.08 -16.93 8.62
N LEU A 134 18.89 -17.93 9.48
CA LEU A 134 17.57 -18.30 10.00
C LEU A 134 16.87 -17.14 10.74
N ALA A 135 17.63 -16.25 11.38
CA ALA A 135 17.06 -15.06 12.01
C ALA A 135 16.51 -14.06 10.98
N VAL A 136 17.25 -13.85 9.87
CA VAL A 136 16.81 -12.99 8.77
C VAL A 136 15.60 -13.61 8.07
N VAL A 137 15.62 -14.92 7.84
CA VAL A 137 14.49 -15.66 7.25
C VAL A 137 13.22 -15.54 8.10
N ALA A 138 13.34 -15.67 9.43
CA ALA A 138 12.19 -15.49 10.33
C ALA A 138 11.68 -14.05 10.36
N GLN A 139 12.55 -13.06 10.13
CA GLN A 139 12.16 -11.67 9.99
C GLN A 139 11.41 -11.44 8.67
N LEU A 140 11.93 -11.94 7.54
CA LEU A 140 11.27 -11.91 6.23
C LEU A 140 9.88 -12.55 6.26
N GLU A 141 9.71 -13.70 6.92
CA GLU A 141 8.39 -14.34 7.12
C GLU A 141 7.39 -13.39 7.81
N LYS A 142 7.83 -12.63 8.82
CA LYS A 142 6.97 -11.65 9.51
C LYS A 142 6.68 -10.43 8.65
N GLU A 143 7.69 -9.92 7.95
CA GLU A 143 7.59 -8.73 7.10
C GLU A 143 6.62 -8.98 5.93
N PHE A 144 6.76 -10.10 5.23
CA PHE A 144 5.82 -10.46 4.16
C PHE A 144 4.39 -10.64 4.68
N ALA A 145 4.20 -11.20 5.88
CA ALA A 145 2.87 -11.34 6.48
C ALA A 145 2.25 -9.97 6.82
N GLY A 146 3.03 -9.08 7.43
CA GLY A 146 2.61 -7.71 7.70
C GLY A 146 2.35 -6.92 6.41
N GLY A 147 3.14 -7.14 5.37
CA GLY A 147 2.95 -6.58 4.04
C GLY A 147 1.62 -6.99 3.40
N ILE A 148 1.23 -8.26 3.55
CA ILE A 148 -0.07 -8.78 3.10
C ILE A 148 -1.21 -8.08 3.84
N GLU A 149 -1.14 -8.00 5.17
CA GLU A 149 -2.16 -7.32 5.98
C GLU A 149 -2.30 -5.84 5.59
N GLN A 150 -1.18 -5.16 5.36
CA GLN A 150 -1.21 -3.77 4.94
C GLN A 150 -1.80 -3.62 3.54
N ASN A 151 -1.49 -4.51 2.59
CA ASN A 151 -2.11 -4.48 1.27
C ASN A 151 -3.61 -4.79 1.31
N GLN A 152 -4.08 -5.65 2.20
CA GLN A 152 -5.51 -5.87 2.40
C GLN A 152 -6.21 -4.58 2.87
N LYS A 153 -5.60 -3.83 3.80
CA LYS A 153 -6.09 -2.51 4.21
C LYS A 153 -6.07 -1.52 3.06
N ASN A 154 -5.00 -1.49 2.27
CA ASN A 154 -4.87 -0.62 1.10
C ASN A 154 -5.94 -0.92 0.05
N LYS A 155 -6.28 -2.21 -0.16
CA LYS A 155 -7.33 -2.61 -1.09
C LYS A 155 -8.70 -2.06 -0.67
N LEU A 156 -9.04 -2.18 0.62
CA LEU A 156 -10.28 -1.61 1.16
C LEU A 156 -10.28 -0.09 1.01
N ALA A 157 -9.16 0.56 1.37
CA ALA A 157 -8.99 2.00 1.26
C ALA A 157 -9.08 2.50 -0.19
N ALA A 158 -8.58 1.71 -1.16
CA ALA A 158 -8.63 2.04 -2.57
C ALA A 158 -10.07 2.19 -3.08
N MET A 159 -11.00 1.43 -2.50
CA MET A 159 -12.42 1.42 -2.89
C MET A 159 -13.28 2.41 -2.09
N THR A 160 -12.73 3.09 -1.08
CA THR A 160 -13.50 4.04 -0.27
C THR A 160 -13.96 5.23 -1.12
N GLY A 161 -15.27 5.49 -1.12
CA GLY A 161 -15.88 6.61 -1.87
C GLY A 161 -16.40 6.22 -3.26
N CYS A 162 -16.16 4.98 -3.67
CA CYS A 162 -16.61 4.40 -4.94
C CYS A 162 -17.88 3.55 -4.78
#